data_AF-A0A2M8KRN0-F1
#
_entry.id   AF-A0A2M8KRN0-F1
#
_cell.length_a   1.000
_cell.length_b   1.000
_cell.length_c   1.000
_cell.angle_alpha   90.00
_cell.angle_beta   90.00
_cell.angle_gamma   90.00
#
_symmetry.space_group_name_H-M   'P 1'
#
loop_
_entity.id
_entity.type
_entity.pdbx_description
1 polymer ?
#
loop_
_entity_poly.entity_id
_entity_poly.type
_entity_poly.pdbx_seq_one_letter_code
_entity_poly.pdbx_strand_id
1 'polypeptide(L)'
;MEITEDHVVEQYSRNMRTYAIFSKFLFEELKKRGITGKQIADFLRDKQVFQYDNFGAIEEGLQDYDEGKYYSTLAVILPQIEEALRSLLRKAHYPTLTLGRTGDQVVIGMRDILESPLLKSAVPEDLYWYLRLILWDKRGPALRDNVCHGLLSHKSGEYECYYVLHILLILAVFHLNQNNQEEASKK
;
A
#
# COMPACT_ATOMS: atom_id res chain seq x y z
N MET A 1 -6.95 -21.65 27.10
CA MET A 1 -7.46 -20.71 26.08
C MET A 1 -6.58 -20.89 24.87
N GLU A 2 -7.10 -21.51 23.82
CA GLU A 2 -6.35 -21.78 22.60
C GLU A 2 -6.22 -20.47 21.82
N ILE A 3 -4.99 -20.03 21.54
CA ILE A 3 -4.75 -18.81 20.77
C ILE A 3 -5.05 -19.16 19.30
N THR A 4 -6.18 -18.69 18.79
CA THR A 4 -6.54 -18.84 17.37
C THR A 4 -5.83 -17.77 16.53
N GLU A 5 -5.71 -18.02 15.22
CA GLU A 5 -5.19 -17.04 14.24
C GLU A 5 -5.93 -15.69 14.34
N ASP A 6 -7.24 -15.72 14.59
CA ASP A 6 -8.03 -14.51 14.78
C ASP A 6 -7.58 -13.68 15.99
N HIS A 7 -7.26 -14.32 17.12
CA HIS A 7 -6.74 -13.60 18.28
C HIS A 7 -5.40 -12.92 17.99
N VAL A 8 -4.54 -13.57 17.21
CA VAL A 8 -3.25 -12.99 16.79
C VAL A 8 -3.49 -11.81 15.86
N VAL A 9 -4.37 -11.96 14.86
CA VAL A 9 -4.69 -10.90 13.89
C VAL A 9 -5.34 -9.69 14.57
N GLU A 10 -6.26 -9.91 15.52
CA GLU A 10 -6.85 -8.82 16.31
C GLU A 10 -5.81 -8.09 17.17
N GLN A 11 -4.88 -8.81 17.79
CA GLN A 11 -3.79 -8.20 18.55
C GLN A 11 -2.85 -7.39 17.64
N TYR A 12 -2.52 -7.91 16.46
CA TYR A 12 -1.76 -7.17 15.44
C TYR A 12 -2.49 -5.88 15.03
N SER A 13 -3.79 -5.98 14.72
CA SER A 13 -4.64 -4.83 14.36
C SER A 13 -4.65 -3.75 15.45
N ARG A 14 -4.73 -4.15 16.73
CA ARG A 14 -4.61 -3.22 17.87
C ARG A 14 -3.23 -2.56 17.92
N ASN A 15 -2.16 -3.34 17.77
CA ASN A 15 -0.79 -2.80 17.78
C ASN A 15 -0.60 -1.78 16.66
N MET A 16 -1.18 -2.02 15.48
CA MET A 16 -1.10 -1.08 14.34
C MET A 16 -1.69 0.29 14.68
N ARG A 17 -2.82 0.35 15.37
CA ARG A 17 -3.41 1.63 15.82
C ARG A 17 -2.46 2.40 16.74
N THR A 18 -1.73 1.69 17.59
CA THR A 18 -0.68 2.29 18.41
C THR A 18 0.51 2.75 17.56
N TYR A 19 0.91 1.97 16.55
CA TYR A 19 1.96 2.37 15.61
C TYR A 19 1.60 3.64 14.83
N ALA A 20 0.33 3.88 14.49
CA ALA A 20 -0.09 5.10 13.80
C ALA A 20 0.24 6.38 14.58
N ILE A 21 0.23 6.31 15.92
CA ILE A 21 0.64 7.44 16.78
C ILE A 21 2.12 7.75 16.55
N PHE A 22 2.98 6.73 16.54
CA PHE A 22 4.41 6.92 16.28
C PHE A 22 4.69 7.35 14.84
N SER A 23 3.95 6.80 13.87
CA SER A 23 4.06 7.21 12.46
C SER A 23 3.69 8.68 12.28
N LYS A 24 2.69 9.19 13.01
CA LYS A 24 2.37 10.63 13.01
C LYS A 24 3.59 11.47 13.40
N PHE A 25 4.20 11.17 14.55
CA PHE A 25 5.39 11.90 15.01
C PHE A 25 6.53 11.83 13.99
N LEU A 26 6.74 10.66 13.38
CA LEU A 26 7.75 10.47 12.33
C LEU A 26 7.47 11.38 11.13
N PHE A 27 6.28 11.31 10.55
CA PHE A 27 5.96 12.06 9.32
C PHE A 27 5.87 13.58 9.56
N GLU A 28 5.42 14.02 10.73
CA GLU A 28 5.48 15.44 11.10
C GLU A 28 6.93 15.94 11.21
N GLU A 29 7.83 15.14 11.80
CA GLU A 29 9.24 15.49 11.93
C GLU A 29 9.96 15.47 10.57
N LEU A 30 9.65 14.49 9.71
CA LEU A 30 10.14 14.46 8.32
C LEU A 30 9.71 15.72 7.56
N LYS A 31 8.45 16.14 7.70
CA LYS A 31 7.94 17.36 7.06
C LYS A 31 8.68 18.62 7.55
N LYS A 32 8.95 18.73 8.85
CA LYS A 32 9.76 19.83 9.42
C LYS A 32 11.18 19.87 8.88
N ARG A 33 11.73 18.72 8.48
CA ARG A 33 13.06 18.58 7.87
C ARG A 33 13.05 18.76 6.35
N GLY A 34 11.91 19.14 5.76
CA GLY A 34 11.77 19.39 4.33
C GLY A 34 11.46 18.14 3.49
N ILE A 35 11.14 17.01 4.12
CA ILE A 35 10.66 15.81 3.42
C ILE A 35 9.13 15.91 3.33
N THR A 36 8.67 16.60 2.29
CA THR A 36 7.23 16.78 2.00
C THR A 36 6.70 15.66 1.12
N GLY A 37 5.39 15.65 0.86
CA GLY A 37 4.77 14.77 -0.13
C GLY A 37 5.46 14.86 -1.49
N LYS A 38 5.93 16.04 -1.90
CA LYS A 38 6.75 16.19 -3.12
C LYS A 38 8.06 15.41 -3.06
N GLN A 39 8.82 15.50 -1.97
CA GLN A 39 10.08 14.75 -1.84
C GLN A 39 9.83 13.23 -1.81
N ILE A 40 8.71 12.80 -1.22
CA ILE A 40 8.30 11.40 -1.27
C ILE A 40 8.00 11.02 -2.73
N ALA A 41 7.25 11.83 -3.48
CA ALA A 41 6.96 11.59 -4.88
C ALA A 41 8.26 11.49 -5.72
N ASP A 42 9.17 12.45 -5.59
CA ASP A 42 10.45 12.45 -6.29
C ASP A 42 11.25 11.15 -6.01
N PHE A 43 11.26 10.70 -4.75
CA PHE A 43 11.88 9.45 -4.36
C PHE A 43 11.20 8.23 -5.01
N LEU A 44 9.87 8.15 -5.01
CA LEU A 44 9.12 7.05 -5.63
C LEU A 44 9.33 7.01 -7.15
N ARG A 45 9.43 8.19 -7.80
CA ARG A 45 9.71 8.34 -9.23
C ARG A 45 11.08 7.79 -9.59
N ASP A 46 12.11 8.19 -8.84
CA ASP A 46 13.48 7.72 -9.03
C ASP A 46 13.58 6.19 -8.91
N LYS A 47 12.80 5.60 -7.99
CA LYS A 47 12.81 4.14 -7.77
C LYS A 47 11.97 3.33 -8.76
N GLN A 48 11.28 3.98 -9.70
CA GLN A 48 10.46 3.33 -10.74
C GLN A 48 9.45 2.30 -10.18
N VAL A 49 8.94 2.59 -8.97
CA VAL A 49 8.00 1.71 -8.25
C VAL A 49 6.67 1.60 -9.00
N PHE A 50 6.26 2.72 -9.61
CA PHE A 50 5.00 2.89 -10.31
C PHE A 50 5.25 3.11 -11.81
N GLN A 51 4.27 2.75 -12.63
CA GLN A 51 4.31 3.05 -14.06
C GLN A 51 4.17 4.56 -14.30
N TYR A 52 4.92 5.09 -15.27
CA TYR A 52 5.01 6.52 -15.54
C TYR A 52 3.67 7.17 -15.87
N ASP A 53 2.78 6.47 -16.57
CA ASP A 53 1.53 7.02 -17.11
C ASP A 53 0.57 7.52 -16.02
N ASN A 54 0.62 6.93 -14.82
CA ASN A 54 -0.23 7.30 -13.69
C ASN A 54 0.51 8.04 -12.57
N PHE A 55 1.79 8.39 -12.78
CA PHE A 55 2.58 9.01 -11.71
C PHE A 55 2.04 10.38 -11.27
N GLY A 56 1.37 11.11 -12.17
CA GLY A 56 0.70 12.38 -11.84
C GLY A 56 -0.34 12.22 -10.72
N ALA A 57 -1.07 11.10 -10.67
CA ALA A 57 -2.02 10.83 -9.59
C ALA A 57 -1.31 10.68 -8.24
N ILE A 58 -0.12 10.10 -8.22
CA ILE A 58 0.68 9.97 -6.98
C ILE A 58 1.14 11.35 -6.50
N GLU A 59 1.58 12.21 -7.41
CA GLU A 59 1.96 13.58 -7.08
C GLU A 59 0.79 14.38 -6.53
N GLU A 60 -0.37 14.32 -7.17
CA GLU A 60 -1.60 14.98 -6.72
C GLU A 60 -2.02 14.48 -5.33
N GLY A 61 -2.06 13.15 -5.12
CA GLY A 61 -2.42 12.57 -3.84
C GLY A 61 -1.46 12.96 -2.69
N LEU A 62 -0.16 13.07 -2.98
CA LEU A 62 0.85 13.50 -2.02
C LEU A 62 0.85 15.01 -1.79
N GLN A 63 0.50 15.81 -2.79
CA GLN A 63 0.25 17.24 -2.61
C GLN A 63 -0.97 17.46 -1.69
N ASP A 64 -2.07 16.75 -1.92
CA ASP A 64 -3.25 16.82 -1.07
C ASP A 64 -2.92 16.44 0.39
N TYR A 65 -1.97 15.52 0.60
CA TYR A 65 -1.48 15.17 1.94
C TYR A 65 -0.76 16.35 2.60
N ASP A 66 0.10 17.05 1.85
CA ASP A 66 0.79 18.23 2.37
C ASP A 66 -0.18 19.35 2.77
N GLU A 67 -1.31 19.43 2.06
CA GLU A 67 -2.42 20.37 2.30
C GLU A 67 -3.42 19.88 3.38
N GLY A 68 -3.22 18.69 3.97
CA GLY A 68 -4.08 18.13 5.00
C GLY A 68 -5.40 17.54 4.49
N LYS A 69 -5.53 17.31 3.19
CA LYS A 69 -6.72 16.71 2.54
C LYS A 69 -6.63 15.18 2.54
N TYR A 70 -6.62 14.59 3.73
CA TYR A 70 -6.35 13.17 3.92
C TYR A 70 -7.29 12.22 3.18
N TYR A 71 -8.59 12.52 3.14
CA TYR A 71 -9.54 11.69 2.39
C TYR A 71 -9.20 11.62 0.90
N SER A 72 -8.87 12.77 0.28
CA SER A 72 -8.49 12.84 -1.13
C SER A 72 -7.20 12.08 -1.39
N THR A 73 -6.19 12.26 -0.53
CA THR A 73 -4.96 11.46 -0.58
C THR A 73 -5.26 9.96 -0.59
N LEU A 74 -6.07 9.46 0.33
CA LEU A 74 -6.39 8.03 0.41
C LEU A 74 -7.11 7.54 -0.85
N ALA A 75 -8.13 8.29 -1.30
CA ALA A 75 -8.92 7.96 -2.48
C ALA A 75 -8.08 7.88 -3.76
N VAL A 76 -7.05 8.74 -3.87
CA VAL A 76 -6.13 8.76 -5.02
C VAL A 76 -5.05 7.69 -4.89
N ILE A 77 -4.42 7.53 -3.73
CA ILE A 77 -3.23 6.69 -3.56
C ILE A 77 -3.57 5.19 -3.45
N LEU A 78 -4.67 4.80 -2.82
CA LEU A 78 -5.02 3.38 -2.64
C LEU A 78 -5.13 2.61 -3.97
N PRO A 79 -5.79 3.14 -5.03
CA PRO A 79 -5.74 2.54 -6.37
C PRO A 79 -4.33 2.41 -6.96
N GLN A 80 -3.44 3.38 -6.71
CA GLN A 80 -2.05 3.33 -7.20
C GLN A 80 -1.25 2.23 -6.51
N ILE A 81 -1.47 2.01 -5.21
CA ILE A 81 -0.90 0.88 -4.48
C ILE A 81 -1.43 -0.44 -5.07
N GLU A 82 -2.72 -0.54 -5.37
CA GLU A 82 -3.30 -1.73 -6.01
C GLU A 82 -2.61 -2.04 -7.34
N GLU A 83 -2.40 -1.03 -8.18
CA GLU A 83 -1.71 -1.18 -9.46
C GLU A 83 -0.21 -1.49 -9.29
N ALA A 84 0.47 -0.92 -8.30
CA ALA A 84 1.88 -1.26 -8.03
C ALA A 84 2.03 -2.72 -7.61
N LEU A 85 1.19 -3.21 -6.70
CA LEU A 85 1.20 -4.62 -6.30
C LEU A 85 0.86 -5.54 -7.48
N ARG A 86 -0.13 -5.15 -8.30
CA ARG A 86 -0.45 -5.87 -9.54
C ARG A 86 0.73 -5.90 -10.51
N SER A 87 1.45 -4.80 -10.65
CA SER A 87 2.64 -4.71 -11.49
C SER A 87 3.75 -5.64 -11.02
N LEU A 88 3.96 -5.78 -9.70
CA LEU A 88 4.89 -6.76 -9.14
C LEU A 88 4.49 -8.19 -9.52
N LEU A 89 3.20 -8.53 -9.43
CA LEU A 89 2.71 -9.85 -9.86
C LEU A 89 2.95 -10.08 -11.36
N ARG A 90 2.67 -9.09 -12.22
CA ARG A 90 2.93 -9.20 -13.67
C ARG A 90 4.41 -9.40 -13.99
N LYS A 91 5.31 -8.67 -13.32
CA LYS A 91 6.76 -8.82 -13.48
C LYS A 91 7.22 -10.23 -13.10
N ALA A 92 6.60 -10.84 -12.12
CA ALA A 92 6.82 -12.23 -11.73
C ALA A 92 5.99 -13.25 -12.53
N HIS A 93 5.45 -12.85 -13.69
CA HIS A 93 4.67 -13.69 -14.60
C HIS A 93 3.41 -14.34 -13.98
N TYR A 94 2.87 -13.74 -12.92
CA TYR A 94 1.62 -14.19 -12.32
C TYR A 94 0.41 -13.60 -13.06
N PRO A 95 -0.64 -14.40 -13.35
CA PRO A 95 -1.83 -13.90 -14.02
C PRO A 95 -2.52 -12.79 -13.23
N THR A 96 -2.70 -11.63 -13.86
CA THR A 96 -3.44 -10.49 -13.27
C THR A 96 -4.77 -10.21 -13.98
N LEU A 97 -5.18 -11.13 -14.84
CA LEU A 97 -6.49 -11.16 -15.49
C LEU A 97 -7.20 -12.44 -15.07
N THR A 98 -8.48 -12.33 -14.80
CA THR A 98 -9.38 -13.46 -14.53
C THR A 98 -10.56 -13.42 -15.49
N LEU A 99 -11.29 -14.52 -15.60
CA LEU A 99 -12.51 -14.56 -16.39
C LEU A 99 -13.68 -13.99 -15.59
N GLY A 100 -14.33 -12.99 -16.14
CA GLY A 100 -15.59 -12.43 -15.67
C GLY A 100 -16.74 -13.41 -15.86
N ARG A 101 -17.87 -13.11 -15.22
CA ARG A 101 -19.09 -13.94 -15.30
C ARG A 101 -19.61 -14.11 -16.73
N THR A 102 -19.29 -13.15 -17.59
CA THR A 102 -19.69 -13.11 -19.01
C THR A 102 -18.62 -13.65 -19.96
N GLY A 103 -17.52 -14.21 -19.44
CA GLY A 103 -16.41 -14.75 -20.23
C GLY A 103 -15.41 -13.71 -20.73
N ASP A 104 -15.58 -12.44 -20.36
CA ASP A 104 -14.65 -11.34 -20.59
C ASP A 104 -13.44 -11.41 -19.66
N GLN A 105 -12.31 -10.85 -20.06
CA GLN A 105 -11.13 -10.74 -19.18
C GLN A 105 -11.27 -9.51 -18.28
N VAL A 106 -11.18 -9.72 -16.97
CA VAL A 106 -11.29 -8.69 -15.94
C VAL A 106 -9.98 -8.62 -15.15
N VAL A 107 -9.55 -7.40 -14.83
CA VAL A 107 -8.37 -7.17 -14.00
C VAL A 107 -8.65 -7.60 -12.56
N ILE A 108 -7.72 -8.32 -11.95
CA ILE A 108 -7.84 -8.77 -10.55
C ILE A 108 -7.77 -7.57 -9.58
N GLY A 109 -8.57 -7.59 -8.51
CA GLY A 109 -8.64 -6.51 -7.53
C GLY A 109 -7.67 -6.69 -6.35
N MET A 110 -7.65 -5.71 -5.42
CA MET A 110 -6.81 -5.74 -4.20
C MET A 110 -6.89 -7.08 -3.45
N ARG A 111 -8.11 -7.61 -3.27
CA ARG A 111 -8.33 -8.89 -2.59
C ARG A 111 -7.56 -10.03 -3.25
N ASP A 112 -7.76 -10.21 -4.55
CA ASP A 112 -7.16 -11.30 -5.31
C ASP A 112 -5.62 -11.21 -5.32
N ILE A 113 -5.10 -9.97 -5.37
CA ILE A 113 -3.67 -9.68 -5.26
C ILE A 113 -3.13 -10.13 -3.90
N LEU A 114 -3.79 -9.75 -2.80
CA LEU A 114 -3.39 -10.06 -1.42
C LEU A 114 -3.64 -11.53 -1.03
N GLU A 115 -4.56 -12.21 -1.70
CA GLU A 115 -4.79 -13.66 -1.54
C GLU A 115 -3.87 -14.50 -2.45
N SER A 116 -3.11 -13.87 -3.36
CA SER A 116 -2.24 -14.61 -4.27
C SER A 116 -1.13 -15.38 -3.51
N PRO A 117 -0.92 -16.68 -3.81
CA PRO A 117 0.17 -17.46 -3.21
C PRO A 117 1.55 -16.88 -3.53
N LEU A 118 1.67 -16.24 -4.70
CA LEU A 118 2.91 -15.59 -5.09
C LEU A 118 3.25 -14.42 -4.18
N LEU A 119 2.31 -13.50 -3.90
CA LEU A 119 2.60 -12.38 -3.00
C LEU A 119 2.98 -12.89 -1.61
N LYS A 120 2.24 -13.88 -1.10
CA LYS A 120 2.51 -14.48 0.23
C LYS A 120 3.91 -15.11 0.32
N SER A 121 4.44 -15.66 -0.77
CA SER A 121 5.79 -16.25 -0.82
C SER A 121 6.89 -15.25 -1.20
N ALA A 122 6.54 -14.15 -1.86
CA ALA A 122 7.49 -13.16 -2.34
C ALA A 122 7.93 -12.14 -1.27
N VAL A 123 7.09 -11.86 -0.27
CA VAL A 123 7.39 -10.89 0.79
C VAL A 123 7.52 -11.57 2.16
N PRO A 124 8.26 -10.98 3.12
CA PRO A 124 8.28 -11.48 4.49
C PRO A 124 6.86 -11.56 5.09
N GLU A 125 6.61 -12.56 5.93
CA GLU A 125 5.28 -12.82 6.50
C GLU A 125 4.69 -11.61 7.24
N ASP A 126 5.50 -10.88 8.01
CA ASP A 126 5.06 -9.67 8.69
C ASP A 126 4.60 -8.58 7.71
N LEU A 127 5.29 -8.43 6.57
CA LEU A 127 4.92 -7.48 5.54
C LEU A 127 3.64 -7.92 4.81
N TYR A 128 3.50 -9.22 4.55
CA TYR A 128 2.26 -9.78 3.99
C TYR A 128 1.05 -9.43 4.86
N TRP A 129 1.14 -9.70 6.17
CA TRP A 129 0.05 -9.40 7.10
C TRP A 129 -0.19 -7.90 7.27
N TYR A 130 0.86 -7.09 7.30
CA TYR A 130 0.75 -5.63 7.37
C TYR A 130 -0.02 -5.07 6.17
N LEU A 131 0.35 -5.45 4.94
CA LEU A 131 -0.36 -5.05 3.73
C LEU A 131 -1.80 -5.54 3.73
N ARG A 132 -2.02 -6.82 4.09
CA ARG A 132 -3.34 -7.43 4.10
C ARG A 132 -4.31 -6.73 5.06
N LEU A 133 -3.87 -6.46 6.30
CA LEU A 133 -4.71 -5.83 7.32
C LEU A 133 -5.04 -4.37 6.98
N ILE A 134 -4.06 -3.61 6.49
CA ILE A 134 -4.28 -2.20 6.15
C ILE A 134 -5.18 -2.09 4.93
N LEU A 135 -4.90 -2.85 3.88
CA LEU A 135 -5.52 -2.59 2.59
C LEU A 135 -6.90 -3.24 2.49
N TRP A 136 -7.13 -4.44 3.02
CA TRP A 136 -8.33 -5.21 2.67
C TRP A 136 -9.01 -5.99 3.82
N ASP A 137 -8.26 -6.63 4.71
CA ASP A 137 -8.85 -7.55 5.71
C ASP A 137 -9.64 -6.79 6.79
N LYS A 138 -10.92 -7.15 6.96
CA LYS A 138 -11.87 -6.48 7.88
C LYS A 138 -11.50 -6.56 9.36
N ARG A 139 -10.58 -7.45 9.74
CA ARG A 139 -10.01 -7.51 11.10
C ARG A 139 -9.03 -6.36 11.35
N GLY A 140 -8.52 -5.75 10.28
CA GLY A 140 -7.68 -4.56 10.27
C GLY A 140 -8.41 -3.29 9.81
N PRO A 141 -7.65 -2.22 9.49
CA PRO A 141 -8.20 -0.98 8.94
C PRO A 141 -8.97 -1.12 7.62
N ALA A 142 -8.67 -2.13 6.79
CA ALA A 142 -9.36 -2.39 5.51
C ALA A 142 -9.61 -1.14 4.64
N LEU A 143 -8.60 -0.28 4.52
CA LEU A 143 -8.71 1.07 3.97
C LEU A 143 -9.26 1.12 2.55
N ARG A 144 -8.88 0.17 1.68
CA ARG A 144 -9.37 0.15 0.29
C ARG A 144 -10.89 0.03 0.26
N ASP A 145 -11.45 -0.92 0.99
CA ASP A 145 -12.90 -1.13 1.02
C ASP A 145 -13.61 0.01 1.76
N ASN A 146 -13.07 0.47 2.89
CA ASN A 146 -13.67 1.55 3.66
C ASN A 146 -13.73 2.88 2.90
N VAL A 147 -12.69 3.21 2.14
CA VAL A 147 -12.66 4.42 1.29
C VAL A 147 -13.60 4.26 0.10
N CYS A 148 -13.52 3.15 -0.65
CA CYS A 148 -14.36 2.93 -1.83
C CYS A 148 -15.86 2.80 -1.53
N HIS A 149 -16.23 2.31 -0.33
CA HIS A 149 -17.61 2.24 0.12
C HIS A 149 -18.10 3.51 0.83
N GLY A 150 -17.25 4.54 0.97
CA GLY A 150 -17.61 5.80 1.64
C GLY A 150 -17.84 5.64 3.15
N LEU A 151 -17.23 4.62 3.77
CA LEU A 151 -17.34 4.35 5.21
C LEU A 151 -16.34 5.19 6.03
N LEU A 152 -15.29 5.70 5.39
CA LEU A 152 -14.38 6.67 5.99
C LEU A 152 -14.95 8.09 5.85
N SER A 153 -15.07 8.81 6.97
CA SER A 153 -15.52 10.21 6.97
C SER A 153 -14.51 11.11 6.27
N HIS A 154 -15.00 12.09 5.50
CA HIS A 154 -14.18 13.10 4.82
C HIS A 154 -13.32 13.94 5.79
N LYS A 155 -13.76 14.10 7.05
CA LYS A 155 -13.01 14.83 8.10
C LYS A 155 -12.02 13.94 8.86
N SER A 156 -11.88 12.69 8.46
CA SER A 156 -11.00 11.69 9.08
C SER A 156 -9.94 11.23 8.07
N GLY A 157 -9.09 10.27 8.45
CA GLY A 157 -8.11 9.70 7.52
C GLY A 157 -6.67 10.12 7.75
N GLU A 158 -6.38 10.99 8.73
CA GLU A 158 -5.00 11.43 9.01
C GLU A 158 -4.09 10.24 9.36
N TYR A 159 -4.51 9.42 10.33
CA TYR A 159 -3.74 8.25 10.75
C TYR A 159 -3.65 7.20 9.65
N GLU A 160 -4.73 7.06 8.89
CA GLU A 160 -4.81 6.18 7.74
C GLU A 160 -3.84 6.60 6.63
N CYS A 161 -3.63 7.90 6.42
CA CYS A 161 -2.61 8.41 5.50
C CYS A 161 -1.21 7.97 5.90
N TYR A 162 -0.87 7.96 7.19
CA TYR A 162 0.45 7.51 7.63
C TYR A 162 0.70 6.02 7.31
N TYR A 163 -0.32 5.18 7.36
CA TYR A 163 -0.19 3.79 6.90
C TYR A 163 0.10 3.72 5.40
N VAL A 164 -0.64 4.49 4.62
CA VAL A 164 -0.51 4.52 3.16
C VAL A 164 0.86 5.07 2.74
N LEU A 165 1.33 6.15 3.36
CA LEU A 165 2.67 6.70 3.14
C LEU A 165 3.76 5.67 3.50
N HIS A 166 3.59 4.96 4.61
CA HIS A 166 4.54 3.92 4.99
C HIS A 166 4.57 2.78 3.96
N ILE A 167 3.40 2.35 3.44
CA ILE A 167 3.32 1.35 2.37
C ILE A 167 4.05 1.83 1.10
N LEU A 168 3.87 3.09 0.69
CA LEU A 168 4.59 3.66 -0.48
C LEU A 168 6.11 3.53 -0.30
N LEU A 169 6.62 3.90 0.87
CA LEU A 169 8.05 3.80 1.17
C LEU A 169 8.54 2.35 1.20
N ILE A 170 7.75 1.43 1.77
CA ILE A 170 8.09 0.00 1.78
C ILE A 170 8.16 -0.54 0.35
N LEU A 171 7.18 -0.21 -0.51
CA LEU A 171 7.17 -0.66 -1.90
C LEU A 171 8.41 -0.16 -2.66
N ALA A 172 8.85 1.06 -2.38
CA ALA A 172 10.08 1.60 -2.96
C ALA A 172 11.34 0.85 -2.52
N VAL A 173 11.46 0.53 -1.22
CA VAL A 173 12.57 -0.26 -0.70
C VAL A 173 12.55 -1.69 -1.24
N PHE A 174 11.37 -2.29 -1.35
CA PHE A 174 11.24 -3.64 -1.88
C PHE A 174 11.64 -3.72 -3.36
N HIS A 175 11.27 -2.71 -4.16
CA HIS A 175 11.67 -2.61 -5.55
C HIS A 175 13.19 -2.47 -5.73
N LEU A 176 13.85 -1.69 -4.88
CA LEU A 176 15.32 -1.56 -4.85
C LEU A 176 16.02 -2.91 -4.66
N ASN A 177 15.52 -3.72 -3.73
CA ASN A 177 16.13 -5.00 -3.41
C ASN A 177 16.01 -5.99 -4.58
N GLN A 178 14.89 -5.98 -5.31
CA GLN A 178 14.74 -6.84 -6.48
C GLN A 178 15.69 -6.46 -7.62
N ASN A 179 15.82 -5.17 -7.93
CA ASN A 179 16.75 -4.71 -8.97
C ASN A 179 18.21 -5.09 -8.65
N ASN A 180 18.62 -4.95 -7.39
CA ASN A 180 19.97 -5.34 -6.95
C ASN A 180 20.21 -6.86 -7.07
N GLN A 181 19.19 -7.69 -6.83
CA GLN A 181 19.30 -9.15 -6.97
C GLN A 181 19.37 -9.58 -8.45
N GLU A 182 18.64 -8.92 -9.34
CA GLU A 182 18.72 -9.17 -10.78
C GLU A 182 20.08 -8.78 -11.38
N GLU A 183 20.65 -7.65 -10.95
CA GLU A 183 21.99 -7.22 -11.37
C GLU A 183 23.10 -8.16 -10.85
N ALA A 184 22.97 -8.65 -9.62
CA ALA A 184 23.90 -9.62 -9.05
C ALA A 184 23.83 -11.00 -9.74
N SER A 185 22.65 -11.40 -10.24
CA SER A 185 22.46 -12.69 -10.93
C SER A 185 22.90 -12.68 -12.40
N LYS A 186 23.20 -11.49 -12.96
CA LYS A 186 23.71 -11.31 -14.34
C LYS A 186 25.25 -11.21 -14.41
N LYS A 187 25.94 -11.25 -13.27
CA LYS A 187 27.41 -11.29 -13.16
C LYS A 187 27.89 -12.71 -12.89
#